data_AF-A0AAE8N0Y1-F1
#
_entry.id   AF-A0AAE8N0Y1-F1
#
_cell.length_a   1.000
_cell.length_b   1.000
_cell.length_c   1.000
_cell.angle_alpha   90.00
_cell.angle_beta   90.00
_cell.angle_gamma   90.00
#
_symmetry.space_group_name_H-M   'P 1'
#
loop_
_entity.id
_entity.type
_entity.pdbx_description
1 polymer ?
#
loop_
_entity_poly.entity_id
_entity_poly.type
_entity_poly.pdbx_seq_one_letter_code
_entity_poly.pdbx_strand_id
1 'polypeptide(L)'
;MLVPKQPGLGFFSKHASDAGPGHPHDAGPVRRGAIEAIGLGGAMLLNAEYMSKWGRYTDFNVLRSLHLRTEGIEASVLDYLFNISKTDRLGSLRCLSLWTGDYLVDDQVDVDSSLARLLRSLRPLDSLELTGIFGEDTFDSVLCSHGESLGKLRLVPTRVPSPVVRPFVLSRGRVEALVRACPGITELKLLVPRRKGDEEEARTYRALSGLRRLDRLSLRLDCSGVQESEDGVRQNADGPYWQVRDMHDGAINVTVDADLVTVIFNAICAHRLPQLIRLYPAEIKNPLGDHLIDNLYFPAACLSRVWIGVRDPRAGWEREFKPVELRARYWEGAEERVESTPGAFSFLLDIWPDSGGDIRKMPSFPLWDGD
;
A
#
# COMPACT_ATOMS: atom_id res chain seq x y z
N MET A 1 21.38 -14.78 16.14
CA MET A 1 21.04 -13.48 15.51
C MET A 1 19.57 -13.23 15.77
N LEU A 2 19.25 -12.15 16.50
CA LEU A 2 17.94 -11.92 17.12
C LEU A 2 16.86 -11.59 16.09
N VAL A 3 15.87 -12.47 15.96
CA VAL A 3 14.64 -12.26 15.19
C VAL A 3 13.73 -11.32 15.99
N PRO A 4 13.26 -10.19 15.45
CA PRO A 4 12.28 -9.37 16.15
C PRO A 4 10.93 -10.11 16.17
N LYS A 5 10.45 -10.41 17.39
CA LYS A 5 9.12 -10.96 17.65
C LYS A 5 8.03 -10.03 17.07
N GLN A 6 7.12 -10.61 16.28
CA GLN A 6 5.84 -9.96 15.98
C GLN A 6 5.04 -9.79 17.29
N PRO A 7 4.43 -8.62 17.55
CA PRO A 7 3.48 -8.49 18.65
C PRO A 7 2.21 -9.27 18.30
N GLY A 8 1.79 -10.10 19.26
CA GLY A 8 0.86 -11.21 19.08
C GLY A 8 -0.55 -10.81 18.65
N LEU A 9 -1.10 -11.68 17.79
CA LEU A 9 -2.53 -11.98 17.72
C LEU A 9 -3.02 -12.45 19.09
N GLY A 10 -4.15 -11.88 19.55
CA GLY A 10 -5.00 -12.52 20.54
C GLY A 10 -5.42 -11.63 21.72
N PHE A 11 -6.66 -11.14 21.67
CA PHE A 11 -7.49 -11.07 22.87
C PHE A 11 -8.66 -12.03 22.65
N PHE A 12 -8.51 -13.28 23.09
CA PHE A 12 -9.65 -14.16 23.34
C PHE A 12 -10.07 -13.94 24.80
N SER A 13 -11.23 -13.31 25.01
CA SER A 13 -11.88 -13.37 26.32
C SER A 13 -12.42 -14.79 26.51
N LYS A 14 -11.76 -15.58 27.35
CA LYS A 14 -12.34 -16.78 27.96
C LYS A 14 -13.19 -16.33 29.14
N HIS A 15 -14.51 -16.48 29.01
CA HIS A 15 -15.43 -17.03 30.02
C HIS A 15 -16.88 -16.64 29.67
N ALA A 16 -17.63 -17.60 29.15
CA ALA A 16 -19.07 -17.74 29.37
C ALA A 16 -19.46 -19.17 28.96
N SER A 17 -19.23 -20.12 29.86
CA SER A 17 -19.81 -21.47 29.81
C SER A 17 -21.22 -21.43 30.40
N ASP A 18 -22.14 -22.11 29.71
CA ASP A 18 -23.40 -22.68 30.20
C ASP A 18 -24.25 -21.88 31.20
N ALA A 19 -25.36 -21.33 30.68
CA ALA A 19 -26.59 -21.16 31.46
C ALA A 19 -27.80 -21.42 30.54
N GLY A 20 -28.66 -22.37 30.95
CA GLY A 20 -29.91 -22.72 30.27
C GLY A 20 -30.96 -21.61 30.28
N PRO A 21 -32.18 -21.89 29.76
CA PRO A 21 -33.17 -20.87 29.42
C PRO A 21 -33.90 -20.38 30.68
N GLY A 22 -33.38 -19.32 31.29
CA GLY A 22 -34.08 -18.49 32.27
C GLY A 22 -34.62 -17.22 31.62
N HIS A 23 -35.87 -16.86 31.93
CA HIS A 23 -36.55 -15.64 31.50
C HIS A 23 -35.70 -14.35 31.64
N PRO A 24 -35.93 -13.34 30.78
CA PRO A 24 -35.12 -12.12 30.75
C PRO A 24 -35.42 -11.25 31.96
N HIS A 25 -34.63 -11.44 33.02
CA HIS A 25 -34.48 -10.42 34.05
C HIS A 25 -33.72 -9.24 33.46
N ASP A 26 -34.34 -8.06 33.60
CA ASP A 26 -33.80 -6.71 33.49
C ASP A 26 -32.26 -6.65 33.58
N ALA A 27 -31.61 -6.73 32.42
CA ALA A 27 -30.17 -6.52 32.32
C ALA A 27 -29.92 -5.02 32.48
N GLY A 28 -29.45 -4.62 33.68
CA GLY A 28 -28.99 -3.28 33.95
C GLY A 28 -28.02 -2.76 32.87
N PRO A 29 -27.81 -1.44 32.76
CA PRO A 29 -27.06 -0.84 31.65
C PRO A 29 -25.70 -1.52 31.51
N VAL A 30 -25.50 -2.18 30.36
CA VAL A 30 -24.22 -2.81 30.01
C VAL A 30 -23.15 -1.74 30.09
N ARG A 31 -22.26 -1.84 31.09
CA ARG A 31 -21.12 -0.92 31.22
C ARG A 31 -20.27 -1.05 29.97
N ARG A 32 -20.15 0.05 29.22
CA ARG A 32 -19.23 0.12 28.08
C ARG A 32 -17.80 -0.03 28.60
N GLY A 33 -17.01 -0.87 27.93
CA GLY A 33 -15.58 -0.92 28.13
C GLY A 33 -14.89 0.34 27.62
N ALA A 34 -13.62 0.50 27.99
CA ALA A 34 -12.75 1.62 27.59
C ALA A 34 -11.61 1.10 26.72
N ILE A 35 -11.94 0.57 25.54
CA ILE A 35 -10.93 0.01 24.63
C ILE A 35 -10.26 1.16 23.88
N GLU A 36 -8.95 1.33 24.06
CA GLU A 36 -8.18 2.37 23.37
C GLU A 36 -7.75 1.95 21.96
N ALA A 37 -7.73 0.66 21.64
CA ALA A 37 -7.30 0.15 20.34
C ALA A 37 -8.17 -1.00 19.86
N ILE A 38 -8.73 -0.86 18.66
CA ILE A 38 -9.51 -1.89 17.99
C ILE A 38 -8.81 -2.27 16.70
N GLY A 39 -8.55 -3.56 16.53
CA GLY A 39 -8.08 -4.15 15.28
C GLY A 39 -9.04 -5.24 14.83
N LEU A 40 -9.73 -5.01 13.73
CA LEU A 40 -10.60 -5.98 13.07
C LEU A 40 -9.90 -6.42 11.78
N GLY A 41 -9.78 -7.73 11.59
CA GLY A 41 -9.21 -8.31 10.39
C GLY A 41 -9.76 -9.71 10.14
N GLY A 42 -9.53 -10.22 8.93
CA GLY A 42 -10.02 -11.53 8.49
C GLY A 42 -10.87 -11.46 7.23
N ALA A 43 -11.43 -12.61 6.86
CA ALA A 43 -12.14 -12.84 5.60
C ALA A 43 -13.60 -12.33 5.58
N MET A 44 -13.99 -11.44 6.49
CA MET A 44 -15.38 -10.97 6.59
C MET A 44 -15.52 -9.56 6.08
N LEU A 45 -16.47 -9.31 5.19
CA LEU A 45 -16.87 -7.96 4.81
C LEU A 45 -17.45 -7.22 6.02
N LEU A 46 -16.93 -6.04 6.33
CA LEU A 46 -17.47 -5.21 7.43
C LEU A 46 -18.58 -4.29 6.93
N ASN A 47 -19.66 -4.23 7.70
CA ASN A 47 -20.78 -3.33 7.48
C ASN A 47 -21.07 -2.45 8.72
N ALA A 48 -21.96 -1.47 8.56
CA ALA A 48 -22.35 -0.57 9.64
C ALA A 48 -22.93 -1.28 10.87
N GLU A 49 -23.65 -2.40 10.69
CA GLU A 49 -24.26 -3.14 11.80
C GLU A 49 -23.18 -3.71 12.73
N TYR A 50 -22.12 -4.30 12.17
CA TYR A 50 -20.98 -4.80 12.95
C TYR A 50 -20.31 -3.67 13.74
N MET A 51 -20.10 -2.50 13.13
CA MET A 51 -19.53 -1.35 13.83
C MET A 51 -20.44 -0.81 14.92
N SER A 52 -21.75 -0.81 14.68
CA SER A 52 -22.75 -0.39 15.67
C SER A 52 -22.76 -1.31 16.90
N LYS A 53 -22.55 -2.63 16.71
CA LYS A 53 -22.43 -3.61 17.80
C LYS A 53 -21.22 -3.29 18.67
N TRP A 54 -20.07 -2.99 18.07
CA TRP A 54 -18.88 -2.54 18.82
C TRP A 54 -19.15 -1.29 19.65
N GLY A 55 -19.91 -0.33 19.13
CA GLY A 55 -20.32 0.87 19.86
C GLY A 55 -21.20 0.61 21.10
N ARG A 56 -21.73 -0.62 21.26
CA ARG A 56 -22.42 -1.06 22.49
C ARG A 56 -21.45 -1.59 23.54
N TYR A 57 -20.32 -2.14 23.12
CA TYR A 57 -19.32 -2.77 24.01
C TYR A 57 -18.19 -1.83 24.40
N THR A 58 -17.90 -0.81 23.61
CA THR A 58 -16.85 0.17 23.91
C THR A 58 -17.34 1.61 23.82
N ASP A 59 -16.77 2.48 24.63
CA ASP A 59 -16.81 3.90 24.36
C ASP A 59 -15.76 4.25 23.30
N PHE A 60 -16.21 4.90 22.21
CA PHE A 60 -15.30 5.34 21.15
C PHE A 60 -14.58 6.63 21.50
N ASN A 61 -15.05 7.41 22.50
CA ASN A 61 -14.39 8.64 22.91
C ASN A 61 -12.95 8.42 23.38
N VAL A 62 -12.64 7.24 23.91
CA VAL A 62 -11.30 6.85 24.38
C VAL A 62 -10.50 6.08 23.33
N LEU A 63 -11.10 5.77 22.18
CA LEU A 63 -10.45 5.02 21.12
C LEU A 63 -9.37 5.89 20.47
N ARG A 64 -8.13 5.41 20.54
CA ARG A 64 -6.94 6.04 19.97
C ARG A 64 -6.50 5.40 18.67
N SER A 65 -6.79 4.11 18.48
CA SER A 65 -6.36 3.35 17.31
C SER A 65 -7.50 2.50 16.75
N LEU A 66 -7.79 2.68 15.46
CA LEU A 66 -8.75 1.88 14.73
C LEU A 66 -8.10 1.28 13.48
N HIS A 67 -8.06 -0.04 13.42
CA HIS A 67 -7.52 -0.79 12.28
C HIS A 67 -8.62 -1.70 11.72
N LEU A 68 -9.08 -1.41 10.51
CA LEU A 68 -10.05 -2.21 9.76
C LEU A 68 -9.33 -2.82 8.55
N ARG A 69 -8.83 -4.05 8.72
CA ARG A 69 -8.04 -4.81 7.73
C ARG A 69 -8.73 -6.11 7.37
N THR A 70 -9.97 -5.99 6.92
CA THR A 70 -10.84 -7.09 6.48
C THR A 70 -10.95 -7.12 4.96
N GLU A 71 -11.44 -8.22 4.37
CA GLU A 71 -11.58 -8.41 2.90
C GLU A 71 -12.17 -7.22 2.13
N GLY A 72 -13.02 -6.44 2.80
CA GLY A 72 -13.31 -5.06 2.44
C GLY A 72 -14.05 -4.38 3.57
N ILE A 73 -14.34 -3.10 3.39
CA ILE A 73 -15.33 -2.37 4.18
C ILE A 73 -16.39 -1.85 3.23
N GLU A 74 -17.65 -2.04 3.58
CA GLU A 74 -18.74 -1.39 2.86
C GLU A 74 -18.71 0.12 3.10
N ALA A 75 -19.24 0.89 2.16
CA ALA A 75 -19.39 2.34 2.35
C ALA A 75 -20.27 2.68 3.56
N SER A 76 -21.19 1.79 3.95
CA SER A 76 -21.98 1.89 5.18
C SER A 76 -21.11 2.04 6.44
N VAL A 77 -19.93 1.42 6.47
CA VAL A 77 -18.94 1.57 7.55
C VAL A 77 -18.37 2.98 7.59
N LEU A 78 -18.00 3.54 6.43
CA LEU A 78 -17.47 4.90 6.33
C LEU A 78 -18.50 5.92 6.81
N ASP A 79 -19.76 5.75 6.40
CA ASP A 79 -20.87 6.60 6.85
C ASP A 79 -21.14 6.49 8.34
N TYR A 80 -21.10 5.28 8.89
CA TYR A 80 -21.21 5.07 10.33
C TYR A 80 -20.10 5.82 11.09
N LEU A 81 -18.84 5.65 10.67
CA LEU A 81 -17.68 6.30 11.28
C LEU A 81 -17.78 7.83 11.18
N PHE A 82 -18.19 8.35 10.03
CA PHE A 82 -18.41 9.78 9.82
C PHE A 82 -19.48 10.34 10.77
N ASN A 83 -20.61 9.63 10.89
CA ASN A 83 -21.70 10.07 11.76
C ASN A 83 -21.30 10.08 13.25
N ILE A 84 -20.54 9.10 13.73
CA ILE A 84 -20.07 9.12 15.11
C ILE A 84 -18.96 10.17 15.32
N SER A 85 -18.12 10.45 14.32
CA SER A 85 -17.09 11.48 14.44
C SER A 85 -17.69 12.87 14.58
N LYS A 86 -18.82 13.15 13.92
CA LYS A 86 -19.59 14.40 14.08
C LYS A 86 -20.08 14.66 15.51
N THR A 87 -20.24 13.59 16.30
CA THR A 87 -20.60 13.68 17.72
C THR A 87 -19.37 13.68 18.64
N ASP A 88 -18.18 13.97 18.09
CA ASP A 88 -16.86 13.93 18.75
C ASP A 88 -16.51 12.57 19.37
N ARG A 89 -17.25 11.52 19.01
CA ARG A 89 -17.03 10.15 19.52
C ARG A 89 -15.75 9.50 19.04
N LEU A 90 -15.02 10.14 18.14
CA LEU A 90 -13.67 9.73 17.71
C LEU A 90 -12.63 10.80 18.03
N GLY A 91 -12.91 11.70 18.99
CA GLY A 91 -12.05 12.84 19.33
C GLY A 91 -10.68 12.47 19.87
N SER A 92 -10.49 11.25 20.39
CA SER A 92 -9.20 10.73 20.83
C SER A 92 -8.44 9.94 19.76
N LEU A 93 -9.03 9.74 18.57
CA LEU A 93 -8.43 8.91 17.53
C LEU A 93 -7.14 9.55 17.01
N ARG A 94 -6.06 8.78 17.03
CA ARG A 94 -4.72 9.18 16.54
C ARG A 94 -4.23 8.32 15.39
N CYS A 95 -4.68 7.06 15.34
CA CYS A 95 -4.25 6.09 14.36
C CYS A 95 -5.47 5.52 13.63
N LEU A 96 -5.47 5.63 12.31
CA LEU A 96 -6.49 5.03 11.46
C LEU A 96 -5.82 4.16 10.39
N SER A 97 -6.28 2.92 10.24
CA SER A 97 -5.87 2.01 9.18
C SER A 97 -7.09 1.41 8.53
N LEU A 98 -7.26 1.62 7.23
CA LEU A 98 -8.39 1.13 6.45
C LEU A 98 -7.89 0.34 5.24
N TRP A 99 -8.51 -0.82 5.03
CA TRP A 99 -8.49 -1.53 3.75
C TRP A 99 -9.89 -1.45 3.13
N THR A 100 -10.00 -0.71 2.03
CA THR A 100 -11.27 -0.48 1.31
C THR A 100 -11.61 -1.57 0.31
N GLY A 101 -10.92 -2.72 0.37
CA GLY A 101 -11.08 -3.82 -0.57
C GLY A 101 -10.39 -3.58 -1.92
N ASP A 102 -10.42 -4.60 -2.77
CA ASP A 102 -9.91 -4.57 -4.15
C ASP A 102 -11.07 -4.49 -5.18
N TYR A 103 -12.32 -4.62 -4.73
CA TYR A 103 -13.52 -4.60 -5.58
C TYR A 103 -14.65 -3.83 -4.89
N LEU A 104 -15.45 -3.11 -5.66
CA LEU A 104 -16.71 -2.55 -5.18
C LEU A 104 -17.77 -3.66 -5.15
N VAL A 105 -18.42 -3.82 -4.01
CA VAL A 105 -19.57 -4.74 -3.87
C VAL A 105 -20.86 -4.07 -4.36
N ASP A 106 -20.87 -2.73 -4.46
CA ASP A 106 -22.03 -1.93 -4.84
C ASP A 106 -21.60 -0.80 -5.79
N ASP A 107 -22.08 -0.83 -7.03
CA ASP A 107 -21.73 0.10 -8.11
C ASP A 107 -22.22 1.54 -7.86
N GLN A 108 -22.98 1.78 -6.79
CA GLN A 108 -23.64 3.07 -6.55
C GLN A 108 -22.94 4.00 -5.55
N VAL A 109 -21.98 3.52 -4.76
CA VAL A 109 -21.38 4.35 -3.70
C VAL A 109 -19.98 4.83 -4.04
N ASP A 110 -19.83 6.15 -4.10
CA ASP A 110 -18.55 6.83 -4.22
C ASP A 110 -17.74 6.67 -2.91
N VAL A 111 -16.90 5.64 -2.88
CA VAL A 111 -15.99 5.33 -1.77
C VAL A 111 -15.00 6.47 -1.54
N ASP A 112 -14.54 7.15 -2.60
CA ASP A 112 -13.56 8.23 -2.49
C ASP A 112 -14.16 9.42 -1.75
N SER A 113 -15.35 9.87 -2.18
CA SER A 113 -16.06 10.96 -1.51
C SER A 113 -16.42 10.63 -0.05
N SER A 114 -16.83 9.38 0.21
CA SER A 114 -17.19 8.92 1.56
C SER A 114 -15.97 8.91 2.50
N LEU A 115 -14.83 8.44 1.99
CA LEU A 115 -13.57 8.39 2.74
C LEU A 115 -13.01 9.80 2.97
N ALA A 116 -13.04 10.65 1.95
CA ALA A 116 -12.67 12.07 2.06
C ALA A 116 -13.51 12.79 3.13
N ARG A 117 -14.83 12.57 3.13
CA ARG A 117 -15.75 13.13 4.12
C ARG A 117 -15.46 12.67 5.54
N LEU A 118 -15.14 11.38 5.72
CA LEU A 118 -14.70 10.85 7.01
C LEU A 118 -13.39 11.50 7.47
N LEU A 119 -12.37 11.57 6.61
CA LEU A 119 -11.08 12.15 6.99
C LEU A 119 -11.20 13.62 7.41
N ARG A 120 -11.97 14.42 6.67
CA ARG A 120 -12.23 15.83 7.01
C ARG A 120 -12.96 16.00 8.34
N SER A 121 -13.71 14.99 8.79
CA SER A 121 -14.48 15.05 10.05
C SER A 121 -13.73 14.50 11.25
N LEU A 122 -12.51 13.99 11.07
CA LEU A 122 -11.63 13.52 12.14
C LEU A 122 -10.69 14.64 12.59
N ARG A 123 -10.28 14.59 13.86
CA ARG A 123 -9.17 15.43 14.34
C ARG A 123 -7.87 15.02 13.64
N PRO A 124 -6.86 15.92 13.56
CA PRO A 124 -5.57 15.59 12.96
C PRO A 124 -4.97 14.30 13.54
N LEU A 125 -4.64 13.36 12.65
CA LEU A 125 -4.14 12.02 12.96
C LEU A 125 -2.60 12.01 13.02
N ASP A 126 -2.05 11.16 13.88
CA ASP A 126 -0.60 10.94 13.98
C ASP A 126 -0.14 9.86 12.97
N SER A 127 -1.03 8.91 12.67
CA SER A 127 -0.76 7.78 11.78
C SER A 127 -1.98 7.47 10.90
N LEU A 128 -1.76 7.40 9.59
CA LEU A 128 -2.79 7.02 8.63
C LEU A 128 -2.30 5.94 7.66
N GLU A 129 -3.08 4.88 7.51
CA GLU A 129 -2.88 3.84 6.50
C GLU A 129 -4.14 3.66 5.67
N LEU A 130 -4.02 3.94 4.37
CA LEU A 130 -5.07 3.71 3.39
C LEU A 130 -4.56 2.73 2.34
N THR A 131 -5.28 1.62 2.22
CA THR A 131 -5.02 0.56 1.24
C THR A 131 -6.31 0.20 0.53
N GLY A 132 -6.24 -0.18 -0.75
CA GLY A 132 -7.43 -0.51 -1.55
C GLY A 132 -7.91 0.68 -2.39
N ILE A 133 -9.21 0.76 -2.63
CA ILE A 133 -9.84 1.81 -3.43
C ILE A 133 -9.88 3.15 -2.69
N PHE A 134 -9.25 4.18 -3.27
CA PHE A 134 -9.40 5.60 -2.93
C PHE A 134 -8.90 6.46 -4.10
N GLY A 135 -9.30 7.73 -4.14
CA GLY A 135 -9.05 8.67 -5.23
C GLY A 135 -8.44 9.99 -4.77
N GLU A 136 -8.67 11.02 -5.58
CA GLU A 136 -8.12 12.37 -5.42
C GLU A 136 -8.75 13.10 -4.23
N ASP A 137 -10.06 12.99 -4.03
CA ASP A 137 -10.75 13.66 -2.93
C ASP A 137 -10.23 13.16 -1.57
N THR A 138 -9.97 11.85 -1.48
CA THR A 138 -9.34 11.25 -0.29
C THR A 138 -7.93 11.79 -0.11
N PHE A 139 -7.10 11.77 -1.16
CA PHE A 139 -5.72 12.23 -1.09
C PHE A 139 -5.63 13.69 -0.63
N ASP A 140 -6.44 14.57 -1.22
CA ASP A 140 -6.48 15.99 -0.84
C ASP A 140 -6.94 16.18 0.60
N SER A 141 -7.89 15.37 1.06
CA SER A 141 -8.34 15.37 2.45
C SER A 141 -7.24 14.95 3.42
N VAL A 142 -6.41 13.96 3.05
CA VAL A 142 -5.23 13.59 3.84
C VAL A 142 -4.28 14.78 3.97
N LEU A 143 -3.95 15.43 2.86
CA LEU A 143 -3.01 16.55 2.87
C LEU A 143 -3.55 17.74 3.67
N CYS A 144 -4.80 18.13 3.40
CA CYS A 144 -5.40 19.32 4.00
C CYS A 144 -5.74 19.16 5.49
N SER A 145 -6.21 17.98 5.91
CA SER A 145 -6.74 17.79 7.27
C SER A 145 -5.74 17.14 8.22
N HIS A 146 -4.71 16.45 7.70
CA HIS A 146 -3.80 15.65 8.53
C HIS A 146 -2.32 15.89 8.24
N GLY A 147 -1.96 16.59 7.15
CA GLY A 147 -0.57 16.69 6.71
C GLY A 147 0.41 17.13 7.80
N GLU A 148 0.09 18.20 8.55
CA GLU A 148 0.97 18.75 9.58
C GLU A 148 1.18 17.80 10.78
N SER A 149 0.18 16.99 11.14
CA SER A 149 0.23 16.10 12.31
C SER A 149 0.80 14.72 11.99
N LEU A 150 0.77 14.29 10.72
CA LEU A 150 1.15 12.94 10.33
C LEU A 150 2.64 12.68 10.56
N GLY A 151 2.92 11.74 11.47
CA GLY A 151 4.24 11.13 11.64
C GLY A 151 4.41 9.85 10.82
N LYS A 152 3.31 9.16 10.50
CA LYS A 152 3.30 7.91 9.73
C LYS A 152 2.22 7.93 8.65
N LEU A 153 2.61 7.63 7.41
CA LEU A 153 1.68 7.60 6.30
C LEU A 153 1.92 6.37 5.43
N ARG A 154 0.83 5.65 5.12
CA ARG A 154 0.82 4.59 4.12
C ARG A 154 -0.31 4.83 3.12
N LEU A 155 0.06 5.01 1.86
CA LEU A 155 -0.87 5.14 0.73
C LEU A 155 -0.54 4.06 -0.30
N VAL A 156 -1.41 3.05 -0.38
CA VAL A 156 -1.27 1.94 -1.31
C VAL A 156 -2.61 1.72 -2.01
N PRO A 157 -2.94 2.55 -3.01
CA PRO A 157 -4.16 2.38 -3.79
C PRO A 157 -4.15 1.05 -4.54
N THR A 158 -5.33 0.48 -4.79
CA THR A 158 -5.47 -0.68 -5.67
C THR A 158 -5.32 -0.25 -7.14
N ARG A 159 -4.98 -1.21 -7.99
CA ARG A 159 -4.82 -1.05 -9.45
C ARG A 159 -5.80 -1.90 -10.23
N VAL A 160 -6.74 -2.54 -9.54
CA VAL A 160 -7.80 -3.30 -10.19
C VAL A 160 -8.60 -2.33 -11.08
N PRO A 161 -8.66 -2.58 -12.40
CA PRO A 161 -9.52 -1.81 -13.28
C PRO A 161 -10.96 -1.92 -12.78
N SER A 162 -11.58 -0.79 -12.47
CA SER A 162 -12.99 -0.70 -12.17
C SER A 162 -13.65 0.21 -13.20
N PRO A 163 -14.83 -0.16 -13.74
CA PRO A 163 -15.60 0.74 -14.59
C PRO A 163 -16.09 1.98 -13.84
N VAL A 164 -16.16 1.91 -12.50
CA VAL A 164 -16.74 2.96 -11.65
C VAL A 164 -15.68 3.89 -11.07
N VAL A 165 -14.49 3.37 -10.73
CA VAL A 165 -13.45 4.14 -10.04
C VAL A 165 -12.17 4.21 -10.86
N ARG A 166 -11.74 5.45 -11.14
CA ARG A 166 -10.45 5.72 -11.78
C ARG A 166 -9.32 5.34 -10.80
N PRO A 167 -8.32 4.54 -11.23
CA PRO A 167 -7.19 4.21 -10.36
C PRO A 167 -6.41 5.47 -9.95
N PHE A 168 -6.17 5.65 -8.65
CA PHE A 168 -5.38 6.77 -8.14
C PHE A 168 -3.88 6.57 -8.37
N VAL A 169 -3.28 7.37 -9.23
CA VAL A 169 -1.84 7.31 -9.53
C VAL A 169 -1.09 8.35 -8.71
N LEU A 170 -0.03 7.94 -7.99
CA LEU A 170 0.79 8.88 -7.23
C LEU A 170 1.88 9.47 -8.13
N SER A 171 1.49 10.45 -8.95
CA SER A 171 2.40 11.16 -9.85
C SER A 171 3.37 12.08 -9.12
N ARG A 172 4.38 12.57 -9.84
CA ARG A 172 5.36 13.53 -9.33
C ARG A 172 4.70 14.71 -8.61
N GLY A 173 3.70 15.34 -9.23
CA GLY A 173 3.03 16.52 -8.67
C GLY A 173 2.36 16.23 -7.32
N ARG A 174 1.77 15.04 -7.18
CA ARG A 174 1.18 14.56 -5.92
C ARG A 174 2.24 14.25 -4.87
N VAL A 175 3.38 13.66 -5.26
CA VAL A 175 4.51 13.47 -4.34
C VAL A 175 5.04 14.81 -3.84
N GLU A 176 5.21 15.80 -4.71
CA GLU A 176 5.62 17.15 -4.31
C GLU A 176 4.59 17.80 -3.37
N ALA A 177 3.29 17.63 -3.62
CA ALA A 177 2.24 18.11 -2.71
C ALA A 177 2.31 17.44 -1.34
N LEU A 178 2.51 16.11 -1.30
CA LEU A 178 2.71 15.36 -0.06
C LEU A 178 3.92 15.86 0.72
N VAL A 179 5.05 16.08 0.05
CA VAL A 179 6.27 16.60 0.68
C VAL A 179 6.04 17.96 1.33
N ARG A 180 5.27 18.85 0.68
CA ARG A 180 4.92 20.18 1.22
C ARG A 180 3.95 20.10 2.40
N ALA A 181 2.90 19.29 2.27
CA ALA A 181 1.83 19.21 3.27
C ALA A 181 2.22 18.40 4.51
N CYS A 182 3.17 17.48 4.38
CA CYS A 182 3.51 16.52 5.44
C CYS A 182 4.98 16.64 5.93
N PRO A 183 5.40 17.79 6.48
CA PRO A 183 6.79 18.02 6.89
C PRO A 183 7.24 17.16 8.09
N GLY A 184 6.27 16.62 8.85
CA GLY A 184 6.48 15.82 10.06
C GLY A 184 6.78 14.34 9.83
N ILE A 185 6.61 13.82 8.61
CA ILE A 185 6.64 12.38 8.33
C ILE A 185 7.99 11.75 8.70
N THR A 186 7.91 10.65 9.45
CA THR A 186 9.04 9.81 9.86
C THR A 186 8.97 8.42 9.25
N GLU A 187 7.77 7.86 9.03
CA GLU A 187 7.58 6.59 8.33
C GLU A 187 6.64 6.78 7.14
N LEU A 188 7.09 6.39 5.95
CA LEU A 188 6.35 6.54 4.71
C LEU A 188 6.32 5.23 3.92
N LYS A 189 5.13 4.84 3.47
CA LYS A 189 4.95 3.74 2.53
C LYS A 189 4.05 4.15 1.38
N LEU A 190 4.58 4.12 0.16
CA LEU A 190 3.89 4.57 -1.03
C LEU A 190 3.89 3.48 -2.09
N LEU A 191 2.86 3.48 -2.92
CA LEU A 191 2.87 2.86 -4.25
C LEU A 191 3.21 3.95 -5.28
N VAL A 192 4.36 3.83 -5.94
CA VAL A 192 4.85 4.80 -6.93
C VAL A 192 4.97 4.14 -8.30
N PRO A 193 4.57 4.82 -9.40
CA PRO A 193 4.72 4.29 -10.75
C PRO A 193 6.18 3.98 -11.09
N ARG A 194 6.41 2.84 -11.73
CA ARG A 194 7.67 2.54 -12.43
C ARG A 194 7.44 2.81 -13.91
N ARG A 195 8.21 3.72 -14.52
CA ARG A 195 8.00 4.19 -15.90
C ARG A 195 9.23 3.96 -16.79
N LYS A 196 9.78 2.75 -16.78
CA LYS A 196 11.02 2.33 -17.47
C LYS A 196 12.22 3.28 -17.34
N GLY A 197 12.22 4.16 -16.34
CA GLY A 197 13.34 4.98 -15.95
C GLY A 197 13.22 6.37 -16.51
N ASP A 198 12.03 6.80 -16.90
CA ASP A 198 11.83 8.12 -17.48
C ASP A 198 12.13 9.27 -16.50
N GLU A 199 12.13 10.48 -17.06
CA GLU A 199 12.40 11.71 -16.32
C GLU A 199 11.39 11.95 -15.18
N GLU A 200 10.11 11.58 -15.36
CA GLU A 200 9.05 11.85 -14.39
C GLU A 200 9.22 10.98 -13.14
N GLU A 201 9.54 9.71 -13.33
CA GLU A 201 9.90 8.81 -12.25
C GLU A 201 11.17 9.25 -11.52
N ALA A 202 12.23 9.60 -12.27
CA ALA A 202 13.47 10.07 -11.68
C ALA A 202 13.24 11.30 -10.80
N ARG A 203 12.41 12.24 -11.27
CA ARG A 203 11.98 13.41 -10.49
C ARG A 203 11.09 13.04 -9.31
N THR A 204 10.25 12.01 -9.42
CA THR A 204 9.43 11.50 -8.31
C THR A 204 10.32 11.02 -7.16
N TYR A 205 11.37 10.25 -7.44
CA TYR A 205 12.33 9.82 -6.41
C TYR A 205 13.10 11.00 -5.80
N ARG A 206 13.54 11.97 -6.63
CA ARG A 206 14.20 13.18 -6.14
C ARG A 206 13.27 14.02 -5.27
N ALA A 207 11.97 14.12 -5.57
CA ALA A 207 11.01 14.87 -4.77
C ALA A 207 10.89 14.34 -3.33
N LEU A 208 10.95 13.01 -3.14
CA LEU A 208 10.92 12.37 -1.82
C LEU A 208 12.07 12.80 -0.91
N SER A 209 13.21 13.22 -1.48
CA SER A 209 14.34 13.75 -0.70
C SER A 209 13.99 15.03 0.08
N GLY A 210 12.90 15.72 -0.27
CA GLY A 210 12.41 16.88 0.46
C GLY A 210 11.90 16.57 1.86
N LEU A 211 11.59 15.30 2.19
CA LEU A 211 11.10 14.88 3.50
C LEU A 211 12.22 14.83 4.55
N ARG A 212 12.50 15.98 5.16
CA ARG A 212 13.64 16.17 6.07
C ARG A 212 13.58 15.35 7.36
N ARG A 213 12.43 14.77 7.74
CA ARG A 213 12.27 13.95 8.95
C ARG A 213 12.13 12.46 8.68
N LEU A 214 12.15 12.06 7.41
CA LEU A 214 11.93 10.67 7.01
C LEU A 214 13.03 9.77 7.59
N ASP A 215 12.59 8.74 8.31
CA ASP A 215 13.42 7.75 8.96
C ASP A 215 13.29 6.38 8.29
N ARG A 216 12.06 6.02 7.88
CA ARG A 216 11.77 4.77 7.21
C ARG A 216 10.94 5.00 5.97
N LEU A 217 11.43 4.53 4.83
CA LEU A 217 10.75 4.58 3.56
C LEU A 217 10.50 3.16 3.03
N SER A 218 9.30 2.90 2.54
CA SER A 218 8.97 1.69 1.79
C SER A 218 8.28 2.07 0.49
N LEU A 219 8.99 1.92 -0.63
CA LEU A 219 8.45 2.13 -1.95
C LEU A 219 8.02 0.81 -2.56
N ARG A 220 6.72 0.71 -2.85
CA ARG A 220 6.15 -0.30 -3.73
C ARG A 220 6.21 0.26 -5.15
N LEU A 221 6.86 -0.44 -6.05
CA LEU A 221 6.92 -0.04 -7.46
C LEU A 221 5.71 -0.60 -8.18
N ASP A 222 4.87 0.28 -8.71
CA ASP A 222 3.75 -0.10 -9.53
C ASP A 222 4.24 -0.40 -10.96
N CYS A 223 4.25 -1.69 -11.29
CA CYS A 223 4.71 -2.21 -12.57
C CYS A 223 3.56 -2.42 -13.58
N SER A 224 2.32 -2.02 -13.24
CA SER A 224 1.13 -2.27 -14.08
C SER A 224 1.07 -1.45 -15.36
N GLY A 225 1.92 -0.44 -15.53
CA GLY A 225 1.91 0.46 -16.68
C GLY A 225 0.77 1.50 -16.65
N VAL A 226 -0.06 1.52 -15.59
CA VAL A 226 -1.11 2.52 -15.40
C VAL A 226 -0.46 3.90 -15.21
N GLN A 227 -0.76 4.83 -16.11
CA GLN A 227 -0.26 6.20 -16.07
C GLN A 227 -1.41 7.19 -15.84
N GLU A 228 -1.08 8.33 -15.22
CA GLU A 228 -1.96 9.49 -15.18
C GLU A 228 -1.97 10.15 -16.57
N SER A 229 -3.15 10.37 -17.14
CA SER A 229 -3.32 11.14 -18.38
C SER A 229 -4.34 12.25 -18.21
N GLU A 230 -4.05 13.42 -18.81
CA GLU A 230 -4.85 14.65 -18.73
C GLU A 230 -6.29 14.45 -19.27
N ASP A 231 -6.47 13.56 -20.24
CA ASP A 231 -7.78 13.17 -20.80
C ASP A 231 -8.50 12.06 -19.99
N GLY A 232 -8.04 11.78 -18.77
CA GLY A 232 -8.41 10.61 -17.99
C GLY A 232 -7.50 9.41 -18.31
N VAL A 233 -7.27 8.53 -17.31
CA VAL A 233 -6.39 7.34 -17.42
C VAL A 233 -6.70 6.59 -18.71
N ARG A 234 -5.74 6.54 -19.64
CA ARG A 234 -5.78 5.63 -20.80
C ARG A 234 -5.70 4.21 -20.28
N GLN A 235 -6.82 3.65 -19.85
CA GLN A 235 -7.00 2.22 -19.94
C GLN A 235 -7.02 1.94 -21.45
N ASN A 236 -6.12 1.08 -21.94
CA ASN A 236 -6.26 0.55 -23.29
C ASN A 236 -7.71 0.03 -23.39
N ALA A 237 -8.54 0.69 -24.19
CA ALA A 237 -9.99 0.46 -24.24
C ALA A 237 -10.37 -0.92 -24.82
N ASP A 238 -9.37 -1.74 -25.13
CA ASP A 238 -9.48 -3.07 -25.72
C ASP A 238 -9.47 -4.16 -24.64
N GLY A 239 -10.42 -4.08 -23.70
CA GLY A 239 -10.77 -5.18 -22.80
C GLY A 239 -9.72 -5.62 -21.76
N PRO A 240 -10.03 -6.65 -20.96
CA PRO A 240 -9.19 -7.14 -19.86
C PRO A 240 -7.94 -7.93 -20.31
N TYR A 241 -7.59 -7.92 -21.59
CA TYR A 241 -6.46 -8.68 -22.10
C TYR A 241 -5.21 -7.82 -22.08
N TRP A 242 -4.27 -8.13 -21.18
CA TRP A 242 -2.91 -7.61 -21.24
C TRP A 242 -2.35 -7.84 -22.65
N GLN A 243 -2.12 -6.78 -23.42
CA GLN A 243 -1.49 -6.91 -24.72
C GLN A 243 -0.03 -7.35 -24.51
N VAL A 244 0.60 -7.99 -25.50
CA VAL A 244 2.03 -8.37 -25.45
C VAL A 244 2.91 -7.17 -25.05
N ARG A 245 2.54 -5.97 -25.48
CA ARG A 245 3.18 -4.71 -25.08
C ARG A 245 3.10 -4.46 -23.57
N ASP A 246 1.95 -4.70 -22.95
CA ASP A 246 1.78 -4.50 -21.50
C ASP A 246 2.57 -5.55 -20.71
N MET A 247 2.73 -6.76 -21.26
CA MET A 247 3.58 -7.80 -20.69
C MET A 247 5.07 -7.42 -20.74
N HIS A 248 5.54 -6.90 -21.89
CA HIS A 248 6.90 -6.41 -22.07
C HIS A 248 7.20 -5.26 -21.11
N ASP A 249 6.28 -4.31 -21.00
CA ASP A 249 6.41 -3.14 -20.14
C ASP A 249 6.38 -3.53 -18.65
N GLY A 250 5.51 -4.47 -18.28
CA GLY A 250 5.47 -5.05 -16.95
C GLY A 250 6.76 -5.79 -16.58
N ALA A 251 7.31 -6.60 -17.50
CA ALA A 251 8.58 -7.31 -17.33
C ALA A 251 9.76 -6.34 -17.14
N ILE A 252 9.83 -5.27 -17.93
CA ILE A 252 10.83 -4.21 -17.73
C ILE A 252 10.68 -3.57 -16.36
N ASN A 253 9.45 -3.18 -16.00
CA ASN A 253 9.20 -2.45 -14.76
C ASN A 253 9.39 -3.32 -13.50
N VAL A 254 9.16 -4.64 -13.57
CA VAL A 254 9.37 -5.53 -12.42
C VAL A 254 10.84 -5.89 -12.22
N THR A 255 11.66 -5.77 -13.27
CA THR A 255 13.10 -6.06 -13.22
C THR A 255 13.84 -4.93 -12.51
N VAL A 256 14.36 -5.22 -11.31
CA VAL A 256 15.05 -4.25 -10.46
C VAL A 256 16.35 -4.85 -9.95
N ASP A 257 17.48 -4.36 -10.46
CA ASP A 257 18.83 -4.80 -10.07
C ASP A 257 19.48 -3.86 -9.04
N ALA A 258 20.70 -4.21 -8.62
CA ALA A 258 21.46 -3.45 -7.64
C ALA A 258 21.83 -2.04 -8.12
N ASP A 259 22.10 -1.87 -9.41
CA ASP A 259 22.57 -0.61 -9.98
C ASP A 259 21.42 0.40 -9.99
N LEU A 260 20.24 0.01 -10.48
CA LEU A 260 19.05 0.85 -10.43
C LEU A 260 18.65 1.19 -8.99
N VAL A 261 18.69 0.23 -8.06
CA VAL A 261 18.39 0.48 -6.65
C VAL A 261 19.34 1.50 -6.06
N THR A 262 20.63 1.38 -6.36
CA THR A 262 21.66 2.32 -5.90
C THR A 262 21.34 3.74 -6.38
N VAL A 263 21.00 3.89 -7.67
CA VAL A 263 20.63 5.19 -8.24
C VAL A 263 19.35 5.74 -7.58
N ILE A 264 18.31 4.93 -7.40
CA ILE A 264 17.06 5.33 -6.73
C ILE A 264 17.33 5.75 -5.29
N PHE A 265 18.12 4.97 -4.53
CA PHE A 265 18.47 5.29 -3.15
C PHE A 265 19.23 6.61 -3.08
N ASN A 266 20.22 6.81 -3.95
CA ASN A 266 20.98 8.06 -4.02
C ASN A 266 20.07 9.26 -4.34
N ALA A 267 19.13 9.13 -5.27
CA ALA A 267 18.16 10.19 -5.59
C ALA A 267 17.28 10.57 -4.39
N ILE A 268 16.78 9.59 -3.64
CA ILE A 268 15.97 9.81 -2.43
C ILE A 268 16.82 10.42 -1.31
N CYS A 269 18.09 10.05 -1.23
CA CYS A 269 18.98 10.41 -0.14
C CYS A 269 19.73 11.73 -0.32
N ALA A 270 19.54 12.42 -1.45
CA ALA A 270 20.28 13.63 -1.82
C ALA A 270 20.34 14.70 -0.70
N HIS A 271 19.30 14.77 0.13
CA HIS A 271 19.14 15.77 1.17
C HIS A 271 19.30 15.24 2.60
N ARG A 272 18.85 14.01 2.86
CA ARG A 272 18.98 13.33 4.14
C ARG A 272 18.86 11.83 3.90
N LEU A 273 19.72 11.07 4.55
CA LEU A 273 19.66 9.61 4.55
C LEU A 273 18.63 9.14 5.61
N PRO A 274 17.53 8.47 5.22
CA PRO A 274 16.71 7.73 6.17
C PRO A 274 17.53 6.61 6.83
N GLN A 275 17.03 6.03 7.93
CA GLN A 275 17.66 4.85 8.54
C GLN A 275 17.39 3.58 7.73
N LEU A 276 16.23 3.52 7.08
CA LEU A 276 15.75 2.36 6.37
C LEU A 276 15.06 2.76 5.07
N ILE A 277 15.51 2.20 3.96
CA ILE A 277 14.78 2.23 2.68
C ILE A 277 14.48 0.80 2.27
N ARG A 278 13.24 0.55 1.87
CA ARG A 278 12.82 -0.68 1.22
C ARG A 278 12.26 -0.34 -0.15
N LEU A 279 12.72 -1.04 -1.17
CA LEU A 279 12.22 -0.96 -2.52
C LEU A 279 11.80 -2.34 -2.95
N TYR A 280 10.59 -2.47 -3.46
CA TYR A 280 10.14 -3.74 -4.00
C TYR A 280 9.05 -3.53 -5.05
N PRO A 281 9.04 -4.32 -6.13
CA PRO A 281 7.91 -4.38 -7.03
C PRO A 281 6.63 -4.72 -6.28
N ALA A 282 5.57 -3.97 -6.55
CA ALA A 282 4.25 -4.37 -6.10
C ALA A 282 3.90 -5.68 -6.80
N GLU A 283 3.38 -6.65 -6.05
CA GLU A 283 2.78 -7.84 -6.63
C GLU A 283 1.83 -7.42 -7.75
N ILE A 284 2.05 -7.96 -8.94
CA ILE A 284 1.11 -7.90 -10.06
C ILE A 284 -0.05 -8.81 -9.65
N LYS A 285 -0.98 -8.26 -8.84
CA LYS A 285 -2.21 -8.96 -8.49
C LYS A 285 -3.07 -9.07 -9.74
N ASN A 286 -3.48 -10.29 -10.06
CA ASN A 286 -4.32 -10.61 -11.20
C ASN A 286 -5.75 -10.08 -10.99
N PRO A 287 -6.28 -9.17 -11.84
CA PRO A 287 -7.67 -8.76 -11.75
C PRO A 287 -8.68 -9.78 -12.33
N LEU A 288 -8.24 -10.90 -12.94
CA LEU A 288 -9.05 -11.71 -13.88
C LEU A 288 -9.05 -13.23 -13.67
N GLY A 289 -8.51 -13.76 -12.56
CA GLY A 289 -8.58 -15.19 -12.24
C GLY A 289 -7.54 -16.09 -12.94
N ASP A 290 -7.37 -17.28 -12.39
CA ASP A 290 -6.13 -18.08 -12.30
C ASP A 290 -5.49 -18.62 -13.60
N HIS A 291 -6.07 -18.46 -14.80
CA HIS A 291 -5.70 -19.35 -15.92
C HIS A 291 -4.82 -18.77 -17.04
N LEU A 292 -4.67 -17.45 -17.17
CA LEU A 292 -3.84 -16.84 -18.24
C LEU A 292 -2.49 -16.29 -17.75
N ILE A 293 -2.24 -16.26 -16.43
CA ILE A 293 -1.11 -15.55 -15.82
C ILE A 293 -0.04 -16.50 -15.24
N ASP A 294 -0.21 -17.82 -15.23
CA ASP A 294 0.90 -18.72 -14.84
C ASP A 294 2.18 -18.40 -15.63
N ASN A 295 2.05 -18.03 -16.92
CA ASN A 295 3.18 -17.70 -17.78
C ASN A 295 3.93 -16.39 -17.43
N LEU A 296 3.32 -15.44 -16.71
CA LEU A 296 3.95 -14.17 -16.34
C LEU A 296 4.15 -14.01 -14.84
N TYR A 297 3.32 -14.68 -14.03
CA TYR A 297 3.45 -14.66 -12.59
C TYR A 297 4.82 -15.20 -12.17
N PHE A 298 5.23 -16.36 -12.69
CA PHE A 298 6.52 -16.95 -12.32
C PHE A 298 7.72 -16.14 -12.85
N PRO A 299 7.74 -15.65 -14.11
CA PRO A 299 8.77 -14.70 -14.55
C PRO A 299 8.81 -13.42 -13.73
N ALA A 300 7.68 -12.76 -13.51
CA ALA A 300 7.62 -11.53 -12.74
C ALA A 300 8.05 -11.75 -11.28
N ALA A 301 7.69 -12.89 -10.69
CA ALA A 301 8.17 -13.34 -9.39
C ALA A 301 9.70 -13.45 -9.36
N CYS A 302 10.30 -14.13 -10.34
CA CYS A 302 11.75 -14.29 -10.45
C CYS A 302 12.49 -12.96 -10.69
N LEU A 303 11.89 -12.06 -11.46
CA LEU A 303 12.45 -10.72 -11.74
C LEU A 303 12.24 -9.77 -10.56
N SER A 304 11.21 -9.98 -9.75
CA SER A 304 10.87 -9.10 -8.63
C SER A 304 11.82 -9.30 -7.46
N ARG A 305 12.77 -8.38 -7.34
CA ARG A 305 13.73 -8.37 -6.24
C ARG A 305 13.34 -7.35 -5.20
N VAL A 306 13.45 -7.77 -3.94
CA VAL A 306 13.22 -6.89 -2.79
C VAL A 306 14.57 -6.36 -2.34
N TRP A 307 14.69 -5.06 -2.22
CA TRP A 307 15.93 -4.41 -1.83
C TRP A 307 15.75 -3.64 -0.54
N ILE A 308 16.75 -3.73 0.33
CA ILE A 308 16.80 -3.00 1.59
C ILE A 308 18.11 -2.22 1.69
N GLY A 309 18.01 -0.94 1.99
CA GLY A 309 19.12 -0.12 2.47
C GLY A 309 18.94 0.08 3.96
N VAL A 310 19.89 -0.40 4.75
CA VAL A 310 19.94 -0.12 6.20
C VAL A 310 21.17 0.73 6.46
N ARG A 311 20.96 1.88 7.08
CA ARG A 311 22.07 2.71 7.54
C ARG A 311 22.55 2.17 8.88
N ASP A 312 23.84 1.90 8.99
CA ASP A 312 24.46 1.66 10.30
C ASP A 312 24.61 3.03 11.01
N PRO A 313 23.94 3.27 12.15
CA PRO A 313 24.07 4.51 12.90
C PRO A 313 25.50 4.76 13.39
N ARG A 314 26.33 3.71 13.45
CA ARG A 314 27.71 3.73 13.96
C ARG A 314 28.76 3.88 12.87
N ALA A 315 28.44 3.60 11.61
CA ALA A 315 29.36 3.69 10.48
C ALA A 315 29.67 5.15 10.05
N GLY A 316 29.22 6.15 10.80
CA GLY A 316 29.45 7.55 10.51
C GLY A 316 28.53 8.10 9.41
N TRP A 317 28.97 9.19 8.79
CA TRP A 317 28.24 9.89 7.72
C TRP A 317 28.55 9.33 6.33
N GLU A 318 28.88 8.04 6.21
CA GLU A 318 28.99 7.43 4.89
C GLU A 318 27.67 7.65 4.15
N ARG A 319 27.79 8.36 3.02
CA ARG A 319 26.63 8.86 2.24
C ARG A 319 26.00 7.78 1.38
N GLU A 320 26.53 6.57 1.42
CA GLU A 320 26.23 5.54 0.44
C GLU A 320 25.53 4.36 1.12
N PHE A 321 24.32 4.08 0.66
CA PHE A 321 23.66 2.83 1.01
C PHE A 321 24.32 1.70 0.24
N LYS A 322 24.66 0.61 0.95
CA LYS A 322 24.88 -0.67 0.29
C LYS A 322 23.54 -1.38 0.19
N PRO A 323 22.90 -1.42 -0.99
CA PRO A 323 21.65 -2.14 -1.14
C PRO A 323 21.90 -3.63 -0.92
N VAL A 324 21.06 -4.23 -0.09
CA VAL A 324 21.07 -5.68 0.16
C VAL A 324 19.82 -6.25 -0.46
N GLU A 325 20.00 -7.26 -1.33
CA GLU A 325 18.89 -8.03 -1.86
C GLU A 325 18.32 -8.95 -0.77
N LEU A 326 17.02 -8.84 -0.51
CA LEU A 326 16.28 -9.77 0.32
C LEU A 326 15.66 -10.83 -0.58
N ARG A 327 16.23 -12.04 -0.57
CA ARG A 327 15.57 -13.20 -1.18
C ARG A 327 14.31 -13.54 -0.38
N ALA A 328 13.14 -13.31 -0.96
CA ALA A 328 11.90 -13.77 -0.37
C ALA A 328 11.79 -15.29 -0.52
N ARG A 329 11.32 -15.98 0.53
CA ARG A 329 11.09 -17.44 0.49
C ARG A 329 10.06 -17.84 -0.57
N TYR A 330 9.19 -16.91 -0.98
CA TYR A 330 8.19 -17.11 -2.03
C TYR A 330 8.79 -17.38 -3.42
N TRP A 331 10.11 -17.21 -3.60
CA TRP A 331 10.82 -17.47 -4.84
C TRP A 331 11.33 -18.92 -4.99
N GLU A 332 11.34 -19.70 -3.91
CA GLU A 332 11.76 -21.10 -3.99
C GLU A 332 10.76 -21.88 -4.86
N GLY A 333 11.24 -22.36 -6.01
CA GLY A 333 10.45 -23.09 -7.00
C GLY A 333 9.84 -22.23 -8.11
N ALA A 334 9.90 -20.89 -8.03
CA ALA A 334 9.47 -20.04 -9.14
C ALA A 334 10.37 -20.25 -10.36
N GLU A 335 11.70 -20.33 -10.17
CA GLU A 335 12.68 -20.59 -11.23
C GLU A 335 12.41 -21.91 -11.96
N GLU A 336 12.24 -23.00 -11.21
CA GLU A 336 11.91 -24.33 -11.75
C GLU A 336 10.60 -24.29 -12.55
N ARG A 337 9.61 -23.52 -12.07
CA ARG A 337 8.36 -23.33 -12.81
C ARG A 337 8.57 -22.57 -14.10
N VAL A 338 9.33 -21.47 -14.10
CA VAL A 338 9.64 -20.71 -15.32
C VAL A 338 10.34 -21.59 -16.36
N GLU A 339 11.35 -22.36 -15.94
CA GLU A 339 12.08 -23.29 -16.81
C GLU A 339 11.18 -24.40 -17.36
N SER A 340 10.23 -24.89 -16.56
CA SER A 340 9.29 -25.94 -16.95
C SER A 340 8.10 -25.45 -17.81
N THR A 341 7.89 -24.13 -17.89
CA THR A 341 6.72 -23.53 -18.57
C THR A 341 7.07 -23.19 -20.02
N PRO A 342 6.52 -23.90 -21.02
CA PRO A 342 6.84 -23.65 -22.42
C PRO A 342 6.47 -22.21 -22.83
N GLY A 343 7.43 -21.49 -23.42
CA GLY A 343 7.20 -20.12 -23.91
C GLY A 343 7.32 -19.00 -22.86
N ALA A 344 7.41 -19.32 -21.56
CA ALA A 344 7.65 -18.30 -20.53
C ALA A 344 9.03 -17.63 -20.68
N PHE A 345 10.00 -18.33 -21.25
CA PHE A 345 11.34 -17.77 -21.47
C PHE A 345 11.50 -17.01 -22.79
N SER A 346 10.75 -17.37 -23.83
CA SER A 346 10.96 -16.80 -25.16
C SER A 346 10.70 -15.29 -25.19
N PHE A 347 9.64 -14.83 -24.53
CA PHE A 347 9.35 -13.39 -24.49
C PHE A 347 10.38 -12.61 -23.67
N LEU A 348 10.99 -13.20 -22.64
CA LEU A 348 12.04 -12.55 -21.86
C LEU A 348 13.34 -12.40 -22.68
N LEU A 349 13.65 -13.40 -23.51
CA LEU A 349 14.79 -13.35 -24.42
C LEU A 349 14.59 -12.30 -25.52
N ASP A 350 13.35 -11.97 -25.89
CA ASP A 350 13.07 -10.87 -26.81
C ASP A 350 13.42 -9.50 -26.17
N ILE A 351 13.28 -9.37 -24.84
CA ILE A 351 13.64 -8.16 -24.09
C ILE A 351 15.16 -8.12 -23.82
N TRP A 352 15.75 -9.24 -23.43
CA TRP A 352 17.15 -9.37 -23.06
C TRP A 352 17.83 -10.53 -23.81
N PRO A 353 18.12 -10.38 -25.12
CA PRO A 353 18.69 -11.45 -25.94
C PRO A 353 20.07 -11.91 -25.43
N ASP A 354 20.84 -10.99 -24.84
CA ASP A 354 22.20 -11.24 -24.35
C ASP A 354 22.25 -11.88 -22.95
N SER A 355 21.09 -12.08 -22.30
CA SER A 355 21.02 -12.67 -20.95
C SER A 355 21.39 -14.16 -20.91
N GLY A 356 21.47 -14.81 -22.06
CA GLY A 356 21.74 -16.26 -22.17
C GLY A 356 20.67 -17.12 -21.49
N GLY A 357 19.47 -16.57 -21.27
CA GLY A 357 18.39 -17.25 -20.56
C GLY A 357 18.58 -17.29 -19.04
N ASP A 358 19.55 -16.59 -18.47
CA ASP A 358 19.65 -16.47 -17.01
C ASP A 358 18.84 -15.26 -16.52
N ILE A 359 17.61 -15.51 -16.05
CA ILE A 359 16.70 -14.48 -15.52
C ILE A 359 17.33 -13.66 -14.37
N ARG A 360 18.33 -14.22 -13.68
CA ARG A 360 19.05 -13.55 -12.59
C ARG A 360 20.06 -12.53 -13.10
N LYS A 361 20.38 -12.55 -14.40
CA LYS A 361 21.30 -11.61 -15.04
C LYS A 361 20.60 -10.56 -15.88
N MET A 362 19.27 -10.56 -15.94
CA MET A 362 18.52 -9.56 -16.69
C MET A 362 18.70 -8.19 -16.03
N PRO A 363 19.34 -7.23 -16.73
CA PRO A 363 19.53 -5.89 -16.18
C PRO A 363 18.22 -5.11 -16.22
N SER A 364 18.03 -4.30 -15.20
CA SER A 364 16.96 -3.32 -15.16
C SER A 364 17.24 -2.17 -16.14
N PHE A 365 16.18 -1.46 -16.52
CA PHE A 365 16.33 -0.25 -17.33
C PHE A 365 16.79 0.91 -16.45
N PRO A 366 17.85 1.64 -16.85
CA PRO A 366 18.47 2.67 -16.02
C PRO A 366 17.49 3.82 -15.79
N LEU A 367 17.67 4.50 -14.65
CA LEU A 367 16.94 5.73 -14.36
C LEU A 367 17.53 6.89 -15.17
N TRP A 368 16.67 7.79 -15.66
CA TRP A 368 17.07 9.02 -16.33
C TRP A 368 18.00 9.84 -15.43
N ASP A 369 19.21 10.03 -15.91
CA ASP A 369 20.34 10.70 -15.24
C ASP A 369 20.29 12.21 -15.42
N GLY A 370 19.83 12.66 -16.58
CA GLY A 370 19.46 14.03 -16.88
C GLY A 370 20.50 14.80 -17.65
N ASP A 371 20.11 15.22 -18.86
CA ASP A 371 20.71 16.29 -19.65
C ASP A 371 19.79 17.53 -19.62
#